data_AF-A6GAH8-F1
#
_entry.id   AF-A6GAH8-F1
#
_cell.length_a   1.000
_cell.length_b   1.000
_cell.length_c   1.000
_cell.angle_alpha   90.00
_cell.angle_beta   90.00
_cell.angle_gamma   90.00
#
_symmetry.space_group_name_H-M   'P 1'
#
loop_
_entity.id
_entity.type
_entity.pdbx_description
1 polymer ?
#
loop_
_entity_poly.entity_id
_entity_poly.type
_entity_poly.pdbx_seq_one_letter_code
_entity_poly.pdbx_strand_id
1 'polypeptide(L)'
;MPFALRRACFSVAIALAALACVDDTDEAGDDEAGELACVEYDVEGCTPLFSASYDQVWSQTLEGCAGGSACHAQDGSGGAFDGMTFTDAQASYDHLTAGALVIPGDAQCSPLFIRLATDDPALRMPPGSSNIDDGALCSIATWIDEGAAQP
;
A
#
# COMPACT_ATOMS: atom_id res chain seq x y z
N MET A 1 53.76 41.46 29.19
CA MET A 1 54.60 40.53 29.96
C MET A 1 53.83 39.22 30.14
N PRO A 2 54.51 38.08 30.04
CA PRO A 2 54.16 36.91 29.21
C PRO A 2 53.43 35.83 30.04
N PHE A 3 52.85 34.75 29.51
CA PHE A 3 53.56 33.65 28.84
C PHE A 3 52.60 32.84 27.96
N ALA A 4 53.04 32.62 26.72
CA ALA A 4 52.61 31.51 25.89
C ALA A 4 53.05 30.18 26.53
N LEU A 5 52.23 29.13 26.41
CA LEU A 5 52.73 27.76 26.50
C LEU A 5 52.24 26.92 25.33
N ARG A 6 53.21 26.17 24.81
CA ARG A 6 53.31 25.56 23.50
C ARG A 6 52.55 24.24 23.38
N ARG A 7 52.19 23.93 22.13
CA ARG A 7 51.89 22.58 21.62
C ARG A 7 52.90 21.54 22.11
N ALA A 8 52.39 20.37 22.52
CA ALA A 8 53.09 19.10 22.40
C ALA A 8 52.09 18.06 21.89
N CYS A 9 52.41 17.50 20.73
CA CYS A 9 51.74 16.35 20.13
C CYS A 9 51.94 15.12 21.03
N PHE A 10 50.87 14.39 21.32
CA PHE A 10 50.96 12.95 21.50
C PHE A 10 49.80 12.31 20.75
N SER A 11 50.15 11.81 19.57
CA SER A 11 49.32 10.91 18.80
C SER A 11 49.10 9.64 19.61
N VAL A 12 47.86 9.33 19.95
CA VAL A 12 47.46 7.97 20.33
C VAL A 12 46.50 7.50 19.27
N ALA A 13 47.06 6.75 18.32
CA ALA A 13 46.32 5.89 17.42
C ALA A 13 46.03 4.58 18.16
N ILE A 14 44.76 4.28 18.40
CA ILE A 14 44.23 2.95 18.76
C ILE A 14 42.87 2.87 18.04
N ALA A 15 42.85 2.32 16.83
CA ALA A 15 42.65 0.91 16.51
C ALA A 15 41.18 0.48 16.62
N LEU A 16 40.61 0.24 15.43
CA LEU A 16 39.44 -0.54 15.03
C LEU A 16 38.52 -1.09 16.14
N ALA A 17 37.26 -0.69 16.08
CA ALA A 17 36.15 -1.61 16.23
C ALA A 17 35.23 -1.45 15.01
N ALA A 18 35.42 -2.34 14.03
CA ALA A 18 34.42 -2.58 13.01
C ALA A 18 33.25 -3.29 13.71
N LEU A 19 32.11 -2.61 13.80
CA LEU A 19 30.83 -3.27 14.11
C LEU A 19 30.02 -3.30 12.81
N ALA A 20 30.49 -4.14 11.90
CA ALA A 20 29.69 -4.69 10.82
C ALA A 20 29.12 -6.01 11.35
N CYS A 21 27.86 -5.99 11.73
CA CYS A 21 27.02 -7.18 11.79
C CYS A 21 25.86 -6.89 10.83
N VAL A 22 26.04 -7.27 9.56
CA VAL A 22 24.91 -7.58 8.70
C VAL A 22 24.83 -9.11 8.69
N ASP A 23 23.74 -9.62 9.21
CA ASP A 23 23.18 -10.98 9.07
C ASP A 23 21.77 -10.78 9.65
N ASP A 24 20.79 -10.44 8.81
CA ASP A 24 19.96 -11.44 8.14
C ASP A 24 19.22 -12.29 9.20
N THR A 25 18.15 -11.71 9.72
CA THR A 25 17.03 -12.48 10.25
C THR A 25 15.81 -12.03 9.49
N ASP A 26 15.60 -12.68 8.34
CA ASP A 26 14.29 -13.22 8.00
C ASP A 26 13.62 -13.77 9.27
N GLU A 27 12.70 -13.01 9.88
CA GLU A 27 11.70 -13.63 10.75
C GLU A 27 10.71 -14.39 9.86
N ALA A 28 11.13 -15.61 9.52
CA ALA A 28 10.24 -16.62 9.02
C ALA A 28 9.28 -17.03 10.14
N GLY A 29 8.02 -16.65 9.96
CA GLY A 29 6.87 -17.46 10.34
C GLY A 29 6.43 -17.36 11.80
N ASP A 30 5.77 -16.25 12.13
CA ASP A 30 4.62 -16.36 13.03
C ASP A 30 3.43 -16.83 12.18
N ASP A 31 3.05 -18.09 12.37
CA ASP A 31 1.85 -18.71 11.81
C ASP A 31 0.58 -18.08 12.44
N GLU A 32 0.31 -16.81 12.12
CA GLU A 32 -0.99 -16.18 12.28
C GLU A 32 -1.62 -16.11 10.89
N ALA A 33 -2.71 -16.84 10.68
CA ALA A 33 -3.48 -16.70 9.46
C ALA A 33 -3.96 -15.23 9.31
N GLY A 34 -3.36 -14.44 8.40
CA GLY A 34 -4.06 -13.32 7.79
C GLY A 34 -3.41 -11.92 7.76
N GLU A 35 -2.10 -11.74 7.92
CA GLU A 35 -1.47 -10.45 7.60
C GLU A 35 -1.17 -10.40 6.09
N LEU A 36 -1.80 -9.48 5.36
CA LEU A 36 -1.48 -9.23 3.95
C LEU A 36 -0.12 -8.52 3.88
N ALA A 37 0.89 -9.17 3.32
CA ALA A 37 2.18 -8.52 3.07
C ALA A 37 2.01 -7.33 2.11
N CYS A 38 2.71 -6.22 2.40
CA CYS A 38 2.73 -5.06 1.52
C CYS A 38 3.33 -5.42 0.16
N VAL A 39 2.84 -4.76 -0.90
CA VAL A 39 3.35 -4.94 -2.26
C VAL A 39 4.40 -3.89 -2.57
N GLU A 40 5.41 -4.22 -3.38
CA GLU A 40 6.33 -3.21 -3.92
C GLU A 40 5.72 -2.55 -5.16
N TYR A 41 5.61 -1.22 -5.15
CA TYR A 41 5.06 -0.45 -6.26
C TYR A 41 5.67 0.97 -6.33
N ASP A 42 6.14 1.37 -7.51
CA ASP A 42 6.75 2.68 -7.75
C ASP A 42 5.70 3.75 -8.08
N VAL A 43 5.13 4.38 -7.05
CA VAL A 43 4.09 5.42 -7.18
C VAL A 43 4.64 6.68 -7.85
N GLU A 44 5.90 7.04 -7.61
CA GLU A 44 6.52 8.25 -8.17
C GLU A 44 6.93 8.07 -9.64
N GLY A 45 7.27 6.85 -10.05
CA GLY A 45 7.69 6.51 -11.41
C GLY A 45 6.57 6.04 -12.35
N CYS A 46 5.35 5.82 -11.83
CA CYS A 46 4.22 5.39 -12.64
C CYS A 46 3.51 6.57 -13.35
N THR A 47 2.65 6.28 -14.33
CA THR A 47 1.85 7.29 -15.03
C THR A 47 0.36 7.05 -14.79
N PRO A 48 -0.36 7.95 -14.10
CA PRO A 48 -1.79 7.80 -13.87
C PRO A 48 -2.60 7.78 -15.17
N LEU A 49 -3.54 6.84 -15.28
CA LEU A 49 -4.49 6.77 -16.38
C LEU A 49 -5.61 7.80 -16.25
N PHE A 50 -5.97 8.17 -15.02
CA PHE A 50 -6.98 9.17 -14.68
C PHE A 50 -6.55 9.98 -13.45
N SER A 51 -7.32 11.02 -13.07
CA SER A 51 -6.95 11.84 -11.92
C SER A 51 -7.02 11.06 -10.62
N ALA A 52 -6.05 11.29 -9.73
CA ALA A 52 -5.93 10.64 -8.42
C ALA A 52 -6.96 11.19 -7.40
N SER A 53 -8.24 11.07 -7.73
CA SER A 53 -9.38 11.48 -6.91
C SER A 53 -10.31 10.30 -6.71
N TYR A 54 -10.96 10.21 -5.55
CA TYR A 54 -11.86 9.09 -5.27
C TYR A 54 -12.97 8.92 -6.30
N ASP A 55 -13.57 10.02 -6.79
CA ASP A 55 -14.58 10.00 -7.84
C ASP A 55 -14.14 9.22 -9.08
N GLN A 56 -12.90 9.45 -9.54
CA GLN A 56 -12.35 8.75 -10.71
C GLN A 56 -11.93 7.32 -10.37
N VAL A 57 -11.33 7.08 -9.20
CA VAL A 57 -11.01 5.72 -8.72
C VAL A 57 -12.28 4.86 -8.71
N TRP A 58 -13.39 5.41 -8.22
CA TRP A 58 -14.66 4.72 -8.19
C TRP A 58 -15.21 4.49 -9.60
N SER A 59 -15.40 5.54 -10.41
CA SER A 59 -16.07 5.41 -11.71
C SER A 59 -15.25 4.62 -12.74
N GLN A 60 -13.92 4.70 -12.68
CA GLN A 60 -13.03 4.09 -13.67
C GLN A 60 -12.61 2.67 -13.28
N THR A 61 -12.79 2.27 -12.02
CA THR A 61 -12.33 0.96 -11.54
C THR A 61 -13.32 0.28 -10.60
N LEU A 62 -13.65 0.90 -9.46
CA LEU A 62 -14.37 0.19 -8.39
C LEU A 62 -15.84 -0.10 -8.73
N GLU A 63 -16.54 0.77 -9.46
CA GLU A 63 -17.92 0.52 -9.89
C GLU A 63 -18.03 -0.79 -10.71
N GLY A 64 -17.01 -1.07 -11.55
CA GLY A 64 -16.92 -2.31 -12.31
C GLY A 64 -16.79 -3.57 -11.44
N CYS A 65 -16.28 -3.43 -10.21
CA CYS A 65 -16.14 -4.54 -9.26
C CYS A 65 -17.49 -5.00 -8.68
N ALA A 66 -18.57 -4.21 -8.83
CA ALA A 66 -19.92 -4.61 -8.45
C ALA A 66 -20.60 -5.55 -9.48
N GLY A 67 -20.04 -5.72 -10.68
CA GLY A 67 -20.63 -6.53 -11.76
C GLY A 67 -20.32 -8.03 -11.71
N GLY A 68 -21.20 -8.87 -12.28
CA GLY A 68 -20.96 -10.31 -12.50
C GLY A 68 -21.58 -11.25 -11.45
N SER A 69 -20.93 -12.39 -11.15
CA SER A 69 -21.31 -13.32 -10.05
C SER A 69 -20.95 -12.77 -8.65
N ALA A 70 -21.25 -11.48 -8.45
CA ALA A 70 -21.52 -10.77 -7.20
C ALA A 70 -20.67 -11.08 -5.95
N CYS A 71 -19.34 -11.00 -6.05
CA CYS A 71 -18.48 -10.96 -4.86
C CYS A 71 -18.62 -9.63 -4.08
N HIS A 72 -18.93 -8.52 -4.77
CA HIS A 72 -19.08 -7.17 -4.18
C HIS A 72 -20.39 -6.46 -4.61
N ALA A 73 -21.45 -7.24 -4.90
CA ALA A 73 -22.77 -6.68 -5.22
C ALA A 73 -23.65 -6.56 -3.97
N GLN A 74 -24.77 -5.85 -4.12
CA GLN A 74 -25.66 -5.37 -3.06
C GLN A 74 -26.12 -6.43 -2.04
N ASP A 75 -26.24 -6.00 -0.78
CA ASP A 75 -26.60 -6.82 0.38
C ASP A 75 -27.96 -7.52 0.22
N GLY A 76 -28.04 -8.78 0.67
CA GLY A 76 -29.31 -9.50 0.86
C GLY A 76 -29.54 -10.71 -0.06
N SER A 77 -28.60 -11.03 -0.96
CA SER A 77 -28.65 -12.25 -1.80
C SER A 77 -27.30 -12.99 -1.83
N GLY A 78 -26.66 -13.19 -0.67
CA GLY A 78 -25.38 -13.92 -0.60
C GLY A 78 -24.19 -13.26 -1.33
N GLY A 79 -24.26 -11.96 -1.62
CA GLY A 79 -23.21 -11.18 -2.29
C GLY A 79 -22.77 -10.01 -1.42
N ALA A 80 -21.52 -9.59 -1.59
CA ALA A 80 -20.64 -8.84 -0.68
C ALA A 80 -19.88 -9.75 0.31
N PHE A 81 -18.69 -10.19 -0.09
CA PHE A 81 -17.71 -10.71 0.86
C PHE A 81 -17.42 -9.62 1.89
N ASP A 82 -17.64 -9.94 3.17
CA ASP A 82 -17.45 -9.04 4.32
C ASP A 82 -18.31 -7.74 4.28
N GLY A 83 -19.41 -7.73 3.52
CA GLY A 83 -20.29 -6.57 3.40
C GLY A 83 -19.74 -5.43 2.54
N MET A 84 -18.64 -5.67 1.81
CA MET A 84 -18.08 -4.69 0.88
C MET A 84 -18.88 -4.66 -0.43
N THR A 85 -19.47 -3.50 -0.74
CA THR A 85 -20.19 -3.24 -2.00
C THR A 85 -19.62 -2.03 -2.73
N PHE A 86 -19.72 -2.01 -4.06
CA PHE A 86 -19.31 -0.87 -4.89
C PHE A 86 -20.48 -0.22 -5.66
N THR A 87 -21.71 -0.35 -5.15
CA THR A 87 -22.91 0.18 -5.82
C THR A 87 -23.15 1.67 -5.61
N ASP A 88 -22.44 2.29 -4.67
CA ASP A 88 -22.52 3.72 -4.34
C ASP A 88 -21.13 4.24 -3.97
N ALA A 89 -20.75 5.39 -4.52
CA ALA A 89 -19.41 5.96 -4.33
C ALA A 89 -19.15 6.33 -2.86
N GLN A 90 -20.05 7.11 -2.23
CA GLN A 90 -19.83 7.55 -0.85
C GLN A 90 -19.84 6.37 0.12
N ALA A 91 -20.80 5.45 -0.02
CA ALA A 91 -20.87 4.28 0.86
C ALA A 91 -19.64 3.38 0.72
N SER A 92 -19.09 3.22 -0.49
CA SER A 92 -17.87 2.45 -0.70
C SER A 92 -16.62 3.17 -0.16
N TYR A 93 -16.55 4.50 -0.24
CA TYR A 93 -15.49 5.29 0.42
C TYR A 93 -15.54 5.10 1.94
N ASP A 94 -16.71 5.27 2.52
CA ASP A 94 -16.93 5.14 3.97
C ASP A 94 -16.54 3.74 4.45
N HIS A 95 -16.89 2.70 3.69
CA HIS A 95 -16.54 1.32 4.03
C HIS A 95 -15.03 1.05 3.90
N LEU A 96 -14.40 1.51 2.81
CA LEU A 96 -12.95 1.35 2.59
C LEU A 96 -12.13 1.99 3.71
N THR A 97 -12.53 3.19 4.15
CA THR A 97 -11.81 3.95 5.17
C THR A 97 -12.14 3.49 6.60
N ALA A 98 -13.41 3.21 6.91
CA ALA A 98 -13.81 2.71 8.23
C ALA A 98 -13.31 1.29 8.50
N GLY A 99 -13.24 0.45 7.46
CA GLY A 99 -12.72 -0.92 7.54
C GLY A 99 -11.20 -1.03 7.49
N ALA A 100 -10.47 0.09 7.44
CA ALA A 100 -9.01 0.14 7.28
C ALA A 100 -8.51 -0.63 6.04
N LEU A 101 -9.33 -0.70 4.98
CA LEU A 101 -8.94 -1.29 3.69
C LEU A 101 -8.08 -0.32 2.86
N VAL A 102 -8.15 0.96 3.21
CA VAL A 102 -7.26 2.02 2.71
C VAL A 102 -6.54 2.63 3.91
N ILE A 103 -5.22 2.73 3.81
CA ILE A 103 -4.34 3.39 4.76
C ILE A 103 -3.84 4.68 4.09
N PRO A 104 -4.40 5.85 4.45
CA PRO A 104 -3.99 7.13 3.85
C PRO A 104 -2.49 7.37 4.02
N GLY A 105 -1.80 7.68 2.91
CA GLY A 105 -0.36 7.89 2.88
C GLY A 105 0.48 6.62 2.75
N ASP A 106 -0.16 5.44 2.59
CA ASP A 106 0.53 4.17 2.42
C ASP A 106 -0.25 3.23 1.47
N ALA A 107 -0.11 3.46 0.17
CA ALA A 107 -0.72 2.64 -0.86
C ALA A 107 -0.22 1.18 -0.78
N GLN A 108 1.09 0.99 -0.65
CA GLN A 108 1.74 -0.33 -0.72
C GLN A 108 1.27 -1.28 0.39
N CYS A 109 0.94 -0.75 1.57
CA CYS A 109 0.39 -1.54 2.68
C CYS A 109 -1.14 -1.47 2.80
N SER A 110 -1.84 -0.73 1.93
CA SER A 110 -3.31 -0.69 1.95
C SER A 110 -3.92 -2.00 1.46
N PRO A 111 -4.79 -2.69 2.24
CA PRO A 111 -5.40 -3.97 1.85
C PRO A 111 -6.17 -3.96 0.52
N LEU A 112 -6.74 -2.81 0.13
CA LEU A 112 -7.33 -2.61 -1.19
C LEU A 112 -6.25 -2.74 -2.27
N PHE A 113 -5.19 -1.94 -2.17
CA PHE A 113 -4.16 -1.87 -3.20
C PHE A 113 -3.36 -3.18 -3.32
N ILE A 114 -3.03 -3.82 -2.19
CA ILE A 114 -2.39 -5.14 -2.18
C ILE A 114 -3.17 -6.13 -3.04
N ARG A 115 -4.50 -6.19 -2.88
CA ARG A 115 -5.35 -7.10 -3.66
C ARG A 115 -5.40 -6.74 -5.15
N LEU A 116 -5.28 -5.47 -5.52
CA LEU A 116 -5.31 -5.04 -6.91
C LEU A 116 -3.96 -5.26 -7.62
N ALA A 117 -2.84 -5.11 -6.91
CA ALA A 117 -1.50 -5.09 -7.47
C ALA A 117 -0.72 -6.42 -7.31
N THR A 118 -1.12 -7.31 -6.39
CA THR A 118 -0.44 -8.60 -6.20
C THR A 118 -0.61 -9.52 -7.40
N ASP A 119 0.43 -10.30 -7.72
CA ASP A 119 0.40 -11.36 -8.72
C ASP A 119 -0.06 -12.72 -8.13
N ASP A 120 -0.24 -12.82 -6.81
CA ASP A 120 -0.71 -14.05 -6.18
C ASP A 120 -2.17 -14.35 -6.58
N PRO A 121 -2.44 -15.42 -7.35
CA PRO A 121 -3.79 -15.72 -7.83
C PRO A 121 -4.78 -16.07 -6.70
N ALA A 122 -4.31 -16.37 -5.49
CA ALA A 122 -5.17 -16.62 -4.32
C ALA A 122 -5.63 -15.33 -3.63
N LEU A 123 -4.89 -14.22 -3.80
CA LEU A 123 -5.16 -12.93 -3.16
C LEU A 123 -5.66 -11.86 -4.15
N ARG A 124 -5.24 -11.97 -5.41
CA ARG A 124 -5.47 -10.95 -6.43
C ARG A 124 -6.95 -10.79 -6.77
N MET A 125 -7.34 -9.53 -6.91
CA MET A 125 -8.62 -9.09 -7.45
C MET A 125 -8.40 -8.37 -8.80
N PRO A 126 -9.24 -8.63 -9.82
CA PRO A 126 -10.36 -9.58 -9.79
C PRO A 126 -9.87 -11.04 -9.94
N PRO A 127 -10.61 -12.02 -9.38
CA PRO A 127 -10.19 -13.41 -9.40
C PRO A 127 -10.38 -14.00 -10.81
N GLY A 128 -9.35 -14.68 -11.32
CA GLY A 128 -9.42 -15.42 -12.60
C GLY A 128 -9.56 -14.56 -13.86
N SER A 129 -9.46 -13.23 -13.76
CA SER A 129 -9.48 -12.30 -14.90
C SER A 129 -8.08 -11.78 -15.24
N SER A 130 -7.98 -10.86 -16.21
CA SER A 130 -6.77 -10.03 -16.38
C SER A 130 -6.57 -9.10 -15.18
N ASN A 131 -5.31 -8.69 -14.96
CA ASN A 131 -4.96 -7.67 -13.98
C ASN A 131 -5.65 -6.34 -14.30
N ILE A 132 -5.74 -5.49 -13.26
CA ILE A 132 -6.05 -4.07 -13.43
C ILE A 132 -4.95 -3.43 -14.28
N ASP A 133 -5.32 -2.45 -15.11
CA ASP A 133 -4.37 -1.69 -15.92
C ASP A 133 -3.33 -0.97 -15.05
N ASP A 134 -2.06 -0.98 -15.46
CA ASP A 134 -0.96 -0.38 -14.68
C ASP A 134 -1.18 1.11 -14.41
N GLY A 135 -1.77 1.86 -15.36
CA GLY A 135 -2.09 3.27 -15.17
C GLY A 135 -3.30 3.49 -14.24
N ALA A 136 -4.25 2.55 -14.21
CA ALA A 136 -5.32 2.56 -13.22
C ALA A 136 -4.78 2.27 -11.81
N LEU A 137 -3.89 1.27 -11.67
CA LEU A 137 -3.16 1.02 -10.42
C LEU A 137 -2.41 2.28 -9.96
N CYS A 138 -1.74 2.97 -10.88
CA CYS A 138 -1.01 4.20 -10.57
C CYS A 138 -1.94 5.27 -10.01
N SER A 139 -3.07 5.51 -10.67
CA SER A 139 -4.07 6.50 -10.24
C SER A 139 -4.62 6.20 -8.84
N ILE A 140 -4.84 4.91 -8.53
CA ILE A 140 -5.32 4.44 -7.22
C ILE A 140 -4.23 4.62 -6.16
N ALA A 141 -2.99 4.20 -6.46
CA ALA A 141 -1.88 4.33 -5.54
C ALA A 141 -1.60 5.79 -5.19
N THR A 142 -1.56 6.67 -6.19
CA THR A 142 -1.39 8.11 -5.98
C THR A 142 -2.51 8.69 -5.12
N TRP A 143 -3.77 8.32 -5.35
CA TRP A 143 -4.88 8.80 -4.51
C TRP A 143 -4.72 8.38 -3.04
N ILE A 144 -4.29 7.14 -2.78
CA ILE A 144 -4.05 6.66 -1.42
C ILE A 144 -2.87 7.40 -0.78
N ASP A 145 -1.74 7.51 -1.48
CA ASP A 145 -0.52 8.18 -0.99
C ASP A 145 -0.72 9.67 -0.75
N GLU A 146 -1.59 10.34 -1.52
CA GLU A 146 -1.98 11.73 -1.31
C GLU A 146 -2.94 11.92 -0.11
N GLY A 147 -3.27 10.84 0.60
CA GLY A 147 -4.07 10.87 1.82
C GLY A 147 -5.51 10.43 1.63
N ALA A 148 -5.82 9.74 0.54
CA ALA A 148 -7.12 9.14 0.26
C ALA A 148 -8.29 10.12 0.46
N ALA A 149 -8.19 11.30 -0.17
CA ALA A 149 -9.20 12.34 -0.02
C ALA A 149 -10.61 11.83 -0.40
N GLN A 150 -11.59 12.22 0.41
CA GLN A 150 -13.01 11.93 0.17
C GLN A 150 -13.49 12.49 -1.17
N PRO A 151 -14.55 11.90 -1.76
CA PRO A 151 -15.25 12.49 -2.91
C PRO A 151 -15.83 13.88 -2.61
#